data_AF-A0A074SBB9-F1
#
_entry.id   AF-A0A074SBB9-F1
#
_cell.length_a   1.000
_cell.length_b   1.000
_cell.length_c   1.000
_cell.angle_alpha   90.00
_cell.angle_beta   90.00
_cell.angle_gamma   90.00
#
_symmetry.space_group_name_H-M   'P 1'
#
loop_
_entity.id
_entity.type
_entity.pdbx_description
1 polymer ?
#
loop_
_entity_poly.entity_id
_entity_poly.type
_entity_poly.pdbx_seq_one_letter_code
_entity_poly.pdbx_strand_id
1 'polypeptide(L)'
;MDSRLLIVPSNNDTTASSASIKDTRNHLGLHDTLRYGPRTLVTEISGTGAIQKRLENWEATQDNLKLNLRRNMYGMHAPVRLLMERKAVFNVRRHSFASNCCT
;
A
#
# COMPACT_ATOMS: atom_id res chain seq x y z
N MET A 1 10.50 -6.31 10.54
CA MET A 1 10.98 -5.79 9.24
C MET A 1 11.10 -6.98 8.31
N ASP A 2 10.17 -7.12 7.36
CA ASP A 2 10.25 -8.18 6.35
C ASP A 2 11.50 -7.99 5.49
N SER A 3 12.40 -8.98 5.48
CA SER A 3 13.65 -8.96 4.72
C SER A 3 13.45 -9.37 3.25
N ARG A 4 12.28 -9.06 2.68
CA ARG A 4 11.91 -9.46 1.32
C ARG A 4 12.33 -8.39 0.31
N LEU A 5 12.93 -8.81 -0.80
CA LEU A 5 13.27 -7.94 -1.93
C LEU A 5 12.15 -8.00 -2.96
N LEU A 6 11.07 -7.25 -2.73
CA LEU A 6 9.94 -7.18 -3.65
C LEU A 6 10.06 -5.93 -4.53
N ILE A 7 10.06 -6.14 -5.85
CA ILE A 7 10.02 -5.04 -6.84
C ILE A 7 8.59 -4.46 -6.91
N VAL A 8 7.60 -5.31 -6.67
CA VAL A 8 6.17 -4.99 -6.74
C VAL A 8 5.56 -5.12 -5.35
N PRO A 9 4.65 -4.20 -4.93
CA PRO A 9 3.94 -4.34 -3.67
C PRO A 9 3.29 -5.71 -3.57
N SER A 10 3.46 -6.37 -2.42
CA SER A 10 2.74 -7.62 -2.14
C SER A 10 1.24 -7.35 -2.28
N ASN A 11 0.51 -8.24 -2.91
CA ASN A 11 -0.94 -8.29 -2.84
C ASN A 11 -1.32 -8.64 -1.39
N ASN A 12 -1.31 -7.64 -0.52
CA ASN A 12 -1.85 -7.72 0.83
C ASN A 12 -3.39 -7.72 0.78
N ASP A 13 -3.95 -8.59 -0.06
CA ASP A 13 -5.38 -8.89 -0.06
C ASP A 13 -5.64 -9.96 1.02
N THR A 14 -5.44 -9.60 2.28
CA THR A 14 -6.05 -10.34 3.40
C THR A 14 -7.56 -10.09 3.46
N THR A 15 -8.07 -9.14 2.68
CA THR A 15 -9.48 -9.09 2.32
C THR A 15 -9.68 -9.93 1.07
N ALA A 16 -9.67 -11.25 1.22
CA ALA A 16 -10.54 -12.07 0.38
C ALA A 16 -11.96 -11.58 0.67
N SER A 17 -12.42 -10.55 -0.05
CA SER A 17 -13.82 -10.13 -0.01
C SER A 17 -14.62 -11.35 -0.43
N SER A 18 -15.22 -12.02 0.56
CA SER A 18 -16.11 -13.13 0.33
C SER A 18 -17.26 -12.60 -0.52
N ALA A 19 -17.27 -12.92 -1.80
CA ALA A 19 -18.40 -12.63 -2.66
C ALA A 19 -19.61 -13.37 -2.08
N SER A 20 -20.48 -12.63 -1.42
CA SER A 20 -21.62 -13.19 -0.70
C SER A 20 -22.82 -13.17 -1.63
N ILE A 21 -23.32 -14.37 -1.93
CA ILE A 21 -24.56 -14.56 -2.68
C ILE A 21 -25.77 -13.89 -1.99
N LYS A 22 -25.66 -13.49 -0.71
CA LYS A 22 -26.76 -12.86 0.05
C LYS A 22 -27.35 -11.62 -0.63
N ASP A 23 -26.54 -10.85 -1.35
CA ASP A 23 -26.99 -9.57 -1.91
C ASP A 23 -27.84 -9.71 -3.19
N THR A 24 -27.88 -10.91 -3.79
CA THR A 24 -28.64 -11.20 -5.04
C THR A 24 -29.72 -12.27 -4.84
N ARG A 25 -29.97 -12.71 -3.60
CA ARG A 25 -31.02 -13.69 -3.31
C ARG A 25 -32.39 -13.04 -3.24
N ASN A 26 -33.33 -13.59 -4.02
CA ASN A 26 -34.75 -13.37 -3.83
C ASN A 26 -35.20 -13.95 -2.46
N HIS A 27 -36.37 -13.54 -1.96
CA HIS A 27 -36.99 -14.06 -0.73
C HIS A 27 -37.11 -15.60 -0.72
N LEU A 28 -37.14 -16.23 -1.90
CA LEU A 28 -37.17 -17.69 -2.06
C LEU A 28 -35.78 -18.34 -2.17
N GLY A 29 -34.70 -17.59 -1.93
CA GLY A 29 -33.32 -18.08 -1.99
C GLY A 29 -32.74 -18.27 -3.40
N LEU A 30 -33.54 -18.00 -4.44
CA LEU A 30 -33.12 -18.06 -5.85
C LEU A 30 -32.36 -16.80 -6.26
N HIS A 31 -31.37 -16.93 -7.14
CA HIS A 31 -30.63 -15.79 -7.68
C HIS A 31 -31.43 -15.14 -8.81
N ASP A 32 -31.78 -13.85 -8.68
CA ASP A 32 -32.41 -13.10 -9.76
C ASP A 32 -31.35 -12.53 -10.71
N THR A 33 -31.14 -13.18 -11.85
CA THR A 33 -30.17 -12.73 -12.87
C THR A 33 -30.74 -11.68 -13.82
N LEU A 34 -32.06 -11.46 -13.84
CA LEU A 34 -32.72 -10.54 -14.76
C LEU A 34 -32.65 -9.10 -14.25
N ARG A 35 -32.84 -8.91 -12.94
CA ARG A 35 -32.80 -7.58 -12.33
C ARG A 35 -31.37 -7.06 -12.14
N TYR A 36 -30.43 -7.97 -11.89
CA TYR A 36 -29.05 -7.62 -11.54
C TYR A 36 -28.06 -7.80 -12.70
N GLY A 37 -28.48 -8.39 -13.81
CA GLY A 37 -27.63 -8.64 -14.99
C GLY A 37 -26.51 -9.66 -14.71
N PRO A 38 -25.64 -9.93 -15.68
CA PRO A 38 -24.48 -10.80 -15.49
C PRO A 38 -23.43 -10.08 -14.62
N ARG A 39 -23.66 -10.01 -13.30
CA ARG A 39 -22.64 -9.57 -12.34
C ARG A 39 -21.50 -10.59 -12.39
N THR A 40 -20.34 -10.15 -12.89
CA THR A 40 -19.14 -10.97 -12.81
C THR A 40 -18.44 -10.67 -11.50
N LEU A 41 -17.97 -11.71 -10.80
CA LEU A 41 -17.17 -11.57 -9.57
C LEU A 41 -15.99 -10.59 -9.77
N VAL A 42 -15.44 -10.56 -10.99
CA VAL A 42 -14.39 -9.64 -11.42
C VAL A 42 -14.82 -8.18 -11.30
N THR A 43 -16.05 -7.84 -11.71
CA THR A 43 -16.54 -6.44 -11.68
C THR A 43 -16.80 -5.90 -10.29
N GLU A 44 -17.25 -6.73 -9.34
CA GLU A 44 -17.47 -6.29 -7.96
C GLU A 44 -16.17 -6.15 -7.17
N ILE A 45 -15.23 -7.08 -7.39
CA ILE A 45 -13.91 -7.07 -6.72
C ILE A 45 -13.04 -5.93 -7.26
N SER A 46 -13.26 -5.47 -8.50
CA SER A 46 -12.46 -4.44 -9.16
C SER A 46 -12.86 -2.99 -8.83
N GLY A 47 -13.97 -2.76 -8.11
CA GLY A 47 -14.55 -1.42 -7.92
C GLY A 47 -13.65 -0.41 -7.21
N THR A 48 -12.75 -0.86 -6.34
CA THR A 48 -11.68 -0.06 -5.71
C THR A 48 -10.39 -0.89 -5.73
N GLY A 49 -10.02 -1.25 -6.95
CA GLY A 49 -9.16 -2.36 -7.31
C GLY A 49 -7.77 -2.34 -6.68
N ALA A 50 -7.23 -3.54 -6.51
CA ALA A 50 -5.87 -3.81 -6.06
C ALA A 50 -4.79 -2.91 -6.70
N ILE A 51 -5.01 -2.42 -7.94
CA ILE A 51 -4.11 -1.49 -8.61
C ILE A 51 -4.06 -0.11 -7.93
N GLN A 52 -5.19 0.43 -7.47
CA GLN A 52 -5.22 1.71 -6.76
C GLN A 52 -4.48 1.60 -5.43
N LYS A 53 -4.77 0.57 -4.63
CA LYS A 53 -4.03 0.28 -3.39
C LYS A 53 -2.55 0.04 -3.64
N ARG A 54 -2.18 -0.53 -4.79
CA ARG A 54 -0.78 -0.70 -5.21
C ARG A 54 -0.12 0.62 -5.56
N LEU A 55 -0.82 1.53 -6.23
CA LEU A 55 -0.32 2.88 -6.54
C LEU A 55 -0.06 3.67 -5.26
N GLU A 56 -0.99 3.62 -4.31
CA GLU A 56 -0.87 4.29 -3.01
C GLU A 56 0.37 3.82 -2.22
N ASN A 57 0.73 2.54 -2.33
CA ASN A 57 1.84 1.93 -1.57
C ASN A 57 3.14 1.75 -2.38
N TRP A 58 3.20 2.23 -3.62
CA TRP A 58 4.32 2.00 -4.53
C TRP A 58 5.63 2.59 -3.99
N GLU A 59 5.58 3.85 -3.55
CA GLU A 59 6.76 4.57 -3.04
C GLU A 59 7.34 3.90 -1.79
N ALA A 60 6.47 3.55 -0.83
CA ALA A 60 6.87 2.86 0.38
C ALA A 60 7.52 1.50 0.09
N THR A 61 7.03 0.76 -0.90
CA THR A 61 7.61 -0.53 -1.29
C THR A 61 9.00 -0.38 -1.91
N GLN A 62 9.17 0.60 -2.81
CA GLN A 62 10.46 0.92 -3.44
C GLN A 62 11.51 1.32 -2.39
N ASP A 63 11.13 2.14 -1.42
CA ASP A 63 12.04 2.56 -0.35
C ASP A 63 12.45 1.37 0.55
N ASN A 64 11.50 0.49 0.89
CA ASN A 64 11.78 -0.73 1.64
C ASN A 64 12.73 -1.68 0.88
N LEU A 65 12.55 -1.83 -0.43
CA LEU A 65 13.46 -2.59 -1.28
C LEU A 65 14.88 -2.04 -1.20
N LYS A 66 15.03 -0.72 -1.33
CA LYS A 66 16.34 -0.05 -1.27
C LYS A 66 17.02 -0.20 0.10
N LEU A 67 16.26 -0.10 1.18
CA LEU A 67 16.78 -0.30 2.54
C LEU A 67 17.22 -1.75 2.77
N ASN A 68 16.45 -2.72 2.29
CA ASN A 68 16.81 -4.14 2.36
C ASN A 68 18.04 -4.46 1.51
N LEU A 69 18.15 -3.90 0.30
CA LEU A 69 19.33 -4.07 -0.55
C LEU A 69 20.60 -3.55 0.14
N ARG A 70 20.52 -2.35 0.74
CA ARG A 70 21.64 -1.76 1.49
C ARG A 70 22.01 -2.60 2.72
N ARG A 71 21.01 -3.11 3.43
CA ARG A 71 21.22 -4.04 4.56
C ARG A 71 21.96 -5.30 4.12
N ASN A 72 21.59 -5.88 2.97
CA ASN A 72 22.18 -7.12 2.50
C ASN A 72 23.60 -6.93 1.96
N MET A 73 23.88 -5.82 1.27
CA MET A 73 25.20 -5.56 0.69
C MET A 73 26.21 -5.00 1.70
N TYR A 74 25.77 -4.08 2.56
CA TYR A 74 26.66 -3.32 3.44
C TYR A 74 26.43 -3.62 4.93
N GLY A 75 25.44 -4.45 5.28
CA GLY A 75 25.08 -4.73 6.66
C GLY A 75 24.17 -3.67 7.29
N MET A 76 23.91 -3.84 8.58
CA MET A 76 22.87 -3.12 9.32
C MET A 76 23.12 -1.63 9.52
N HIS A 77 24.38 -1.18 9.49
CA HIS A 77 24.72 0.21 9.72
C HIS A 77 24.30 1.13 8.57
N ALA A 78 24.29 0.63 7.33
CA ALA A 78 23.98 1.40 6.13
C ALA A 78 22.52 1.93 6.08
N PRO A 79 21.47 1.13 6.33
CA PRO A 79 20.09 1.65 6.37
C PRO A 79 19.87 2.61 7.55
N VAL A 80 20.48 2.35 8.72
CA VAL A 80 20.35 3.22 9.90
C VAL A 80 20.90 4.61 9.62
N ARG A 81 22.10 4.68 9.04
CA ARG A 81 22.73 5.95 8.66
C ARG A 81 21.86 6.75 7.69
N LEU A 82 21.35 6.12 6.62
CA LEU A 82 20.48 6.82 5.66
C LEU A 82 19.22 7.39 6.32
N LEU A 83 18.61 6.65 7.24
CA LEU A 83 17.41 7.12 7.93
C LEU A 83 17.71 8.30 8.86
N MET A 84 18.88 8.30 9.51
CA MET A 84 19.35 9.43 10.32
C MET A 84 19.64 10.66 9.46
N GLU A 85 20.31 10.49 8.32
CA GLU A 85 20.59 11.57 7.36
C GLU A 85 19.29 12.18 6.83
N ARG A 86 18.31 11.37 6.41
CA ARG A 86 16.98 11.86 6.01
C ARG A 86 16.31 12.65 7.14
N LYS A 87 16.28 12.13 8.37
CA LYS A 87 15.70 12.83 9.52
C LYS A 87 16.38 14.17 9.80
N ALA A 88 17.71 14.21 9.72
CA ALA A 88 18.46 15.44 9.90
C ALA A 88 18.08 16.49 8.85
N VAL A 89 17.98 16.13 7.56
CA VAL A 89 17.55 17.07 6.50
C VAL A 89 16.15 17.62 6.75
N PHE A 90 15.20 16.78 7.17
CA PHE A 90 13.84 17.24 7.49
C PHE A 90 13.82 18.20 8.68
N ASN A 91 14.59 17.92 9.74
CA ASN A 91 14.63 18.73 10.96
C ASN A 91 15.39 20.05 10.76
N VAL A 92 16.49 20.06 10.01
CA VAL A 92 17.28 21.27 9.70
C VAL A 92 16.42 22.32 8.99
N ARG A 93 15.57 21.90 8.05
CA ARG A 93 14.64 22.82 7.36
C ARG A 93 13.60 23.45 8.28
N ARG A 94 13.19 22.78 9.37
CA ARG A 94 12.23 23.35 10.33
C ARG A 94 12.87 24.43 11.22
N HIS A 95 14.15 24.28 11.57
CA HIS A 95 14.85 25.27 12.40
C HIS A 95 15.22 26.54 11.63
N SER A 96 15.67 26.46 10.37
CA SER A 96 16.04 27.65 9.59
C SER A 96 14.86 28.50 9.10
N PHE A 97 13.64 27.96 9.00
CA PHE A 97 12.47 28.73 8.58
C PHE A 97 11.81 29.49 9.74
N ALA A 98 11.89 28.95 10.96
CA ALA A 98 11.30 29.58 12.15
C ALA A 98 12.11 30.78 12.68
N SER A 99 13.41 30.88 12.37
CA SER A 99 14.25 31.99 12.83
C SER A 99 14.08 33.29 12.05
N ASN A 100 13.44 33.26 10.87
CA ASN A 100 13.38 34.41 9.95
C ASN A 100 12.00 35.08 9.91
N CYS A 101 11.07 34.68 10.76
CA CYS A 101 9.70 35.23 10.79
C CYS A 101 9.43 36.17 11.98
N CYS A 102 10.45 36.44 12.82
CA CYS A 102 10.37 37.39 13.94
C CYS A 102 11.55 38.37 13.90
N THR A 103 11.51 39.30 12.95
CA THR A 103 12.17 40.63 13.02
C THR A 103 11.44 41.56 12.06
#